data_AF-A0A6H9RY04-F1
#
_entry.id   AF-A0A6H9RY04-F1
#
_cell.length_a   1.000
_cell.length_b   1.000
_cell.length_c   1.000
_cell.angle_alpha   90.00
_cell.angle_beta   90.00
_cell.angle_gamma   90.00
#
_symmetry.space_group_name_H-M   'P 1'
#
loop_
_entity.id
_entity.type
_entity.pdbx_description
1 polymer ?
#
loop_
_entity_poly.entity_id
_entity_poly.type
_entity_poly.pdbx_seq_one_letter_code
_entity_poly.pdbx_strand_id
1 'polypeptide(L)'
;EVRLTLCSALDATIERIFTSLNFNAIVIDLTETRSIDSTTLGLLAKLSILSRQKVGLLPTVVTTHNDITRLLQSMGFDQVFNIVGDPVPCPECLDDLPDQDQSEEEVRVKVLEAHKILMGLNDSNREAFHDLVNALEGP
;
A
#
# COMPACT_ATOMS: atom_id res chain seq x y z
N GLU A 1 -6.87 8.38 -14.47
CA GLU A 1 -6.44 7.17 -15.19
C GLU A 1 -5.27 6.57 -14.41
N VAL A 2 -5.53 5.49 -13.68
CA VAL A 2 -4.51 4.83 -12.85
C VAL A 2 -3.66 4.00 -13.80
N ARG A 3 -2.37 4.31 -13.91
CA ARG A 3 -1.46 3.51 -14.71
C ARG A 3 -1.16 2.22 -13.95
N LEU A 4 -1.56 1.08 -14.53
CA LEU A 4 -1.33 -0.28 -14.02
C LEU A 4 0.13 -0.57 -13.61
N THR A 5 1.10 0.22 -14.09
CA THR A 5 2.53 0.03 -13.85
C THR A 5 2.97 0.25 -12.39
N LEU A 6 2.24 1.05 -11.61
CA LEU A 6 2.64 1.34 -10.22
C LEU A 6 2.36 0.16 -9.27
N CYS A 7 1.33 -0.65 -9.56
CA CYS A 7 0.91 -1.74 -8.70
C CYS A 7 1.88 -2.93 -8.74
N SER A 8 2.40 -3.27 -9.93
CA SER A 8 3.40 -4.33 -10.08
C SER A 8 4.76 -3.93 -9.47
N ALA A 9 5.17 -2.68 -9.69
CA ALA A 9 6.44 -2.14 -9.15
C ALA A 9 6.44 -2.09 -7.62
N LEU A 10 5.33 -1.69 -7.00
CA LEU A 10 5.21 -1.62 -5.55
C LEU A 10 5.25 -3.01 -4.90
N ASP A 11 4.55 -4.00 -5.45
CA ASP A 11 4.55 -5.36 -4.90
C ASP A 11 5.91 -6.08 -5.06
N ALA A 12 6.56 -5.95 -6.22
CA ALA A 12 7.91 -6.50 -6.42
C ALA A 12 8.93 -5.83 -5.48
N THR A 13 8.76 -4.54 -5.21
CA THR A 13 9.61 -3.80 -4.28
C THR A 13 9.38 -4.26 -2.84
N ILE A 14 8.12 -4.47 -2.44
CA ILE A 14 7.78 -5.09 -1.16
C ILE A 14 8.52 -6.42 -1.04
N GLU A 15 8.36 -7.36 -1.98
CA GLU A 15 9.04 -8.65 -1.93
C GLU A 15 10.56 -8.52 -1.82
N ARG A 16 11.19 -7.63 -2.59
CA ARG A 16 12.64 -7.38 -2.53
C ARG A 16 13.09 -6.81 -1.18
N ILE A 17 12.36 -5.84 -0.64
CA ILE A 17 12.61 -5.26 0.70
C ILE A 17 12.55 -6.36 1.77
N PHE A 18 11.56 -7.24 1.67
CA PHE A 18 11.34 -8.29 2.68
C PHE A 18 12.30 -9.47 2.52
N THR A 19 12.73 -9.84 1.31
CA THR A 19 13.64 -10.96 1.05
C THR A 19 15.13 -10.61 1.12
N SER A 20 15.52 -9.39 0.75
CA SER A 20 16.93 -9.10 0.40
C SER A 20 17.58 -8.03 1.28
N LEU A 21 16.80 -7.24 2.02
CA LEU A 21 17.31 -6.08 2.76
C LEU A 21 17.02 -6.19 4.26
N ASN A 22 18.02 -5.91 5.09
CA ASN A 22 17.81 -5.59 6.50
C ASN A 22 17.49 -4.10 6.59
N PHE A 23 16.26 -3.78 6.97
CA PHE A 23 15.81 -2.41 7.18
C PHE A 23 15.19 -2.30 8.57
N ASN A 24 15.14 -1.08 9.11
CA ASN A 24 14.57 -0.83 10.44
C ASN A 24 13.21 -0.13 10.35
N ALA A 25 12.96 0.62 9.28
CA ALA A 25 11.71 1.34 9.05
C ALA A 25 11.45 1.48 7.54
N ILE A 26 10.19 1.68 7.18
CA ILE A 26 9.76 1.98 5.80
C ILE A 26 9.07 3.34 5.82
N VAL A 27 9.43 4.20 4.88
CA VAL A 27 8.78 5.49 4.62
C VAL A 27 8.26 5.49 3.19
N ILE A 28 6.99 5.87 3.03
CA ILE A 28 6.32 6.00 1.74
C ILE A 28 6.01 7.47 1.56
N ASP A 29 6.59 8.06 0.52
CA ASP A 29 6.38 9.45 0.16
C ASP A 29 5.24 9.57 -0.86
N LEU A 30 4.14 10.21 -0.45
CA LEU A 30 2.98 10.53 -1.28
C LEU A 30 2.81 12.05 -1.41
N THR A 31 3.85 12.85 -1.17
CA THR A 31 3.79 14.30 -1.25
C THR A 31 3.51 14.81 -2.66
N GLU A 32 3.93 14.08 -3.71
CA GLU A 32 3.63 14.39 -5.11
C GLU A 32 2.40 13.65 -5.67
N THR A 33 1.81 12.76 -4.87
CA THR A 33 0.65 11.96 -5.29
C THR A 33 -0.62 12.81 -5.25
N ARG A 34 -1.44 12.74 -6.31
CA ARG A 34 -2.70 13.50 -6.42
C ARG A 34 -3.96 12.64 -6.36
N SER A 35 -3.84 11.34 -6.60
CA SER A 35 -4.95 10.39 -6.47
C SER A 35 -4.42 9.01 -6.21
N ILE A 36 -5.12 8.27 -5.34
CA ILE A 36 -4.80 6.88 -5.00
C ILE A 36 -6.03 6.04 -5.31
N ASP A 37 -5.82 4.87 -5.92
CA ASP A 37 -6.87 3.93 -6.23
C ASP A 37 -6.94 2.78 -5.21
N SER A 38 -7.97 1.95 -5.31
CA SER A 38 -8.16 0.79 -4.43
C SER A 38 -7.00 -0.21 -4.51
N THR A 39 -6.39 -0.36 -5.69
CA THR A 39 -5.26 -1.27 -5.90
C THR A 39 -4.03 -0.83 -5.11
N THR A 40 -3.67 0.45 -5.20
CA THR A 40 -2.54 1.03 -4.47
C THR A 40 -2.77 0.98 -2.96
N LEU A 41 -3.98 1.31 -2.49
CA LEU A 41 -4.35 1.17 -1.08
C LEU A 41 -4.17 -0.28 -0.60
N GLY A 42 -4.62 -1.24 -1.40
CA GLY A 42 -4.46 -2.65 -1.11
C GLY A 42 -3.00 -3.08 -0.91
N LEU A 43 -2.10 -2.62 -1.77
CA LEU A 43 -0.67 -2.93 -1.68
C LEU A 43 0.00 -2.23 -0.49
N LEU A 44 -0.40 -1.00 -0.18
CA LEU A 44 0.03 -0.32 1.04
C LEU A 44 -0.40 -1.12 2.28
N ALA A 45 -1.63 -1.62 2.31
CA ALA A 45 -2.10 -2.45 3.42
C ALA A 45 -1.30 -3.77 3.55
N LYS A 46 -0.91 -4.40 2.43
CA LYS A 46 0.01 -5.54 2.43
C LYS A 46 1.39 -5.18 2.99
N LEU A 47 1.94 -4.04 2.57
CA LEU A 47 3.23 -3.54 3.06
C LEU A 47 3.22 -3.32 4.57
N SER A 48 2.16 -2.73 5.13
CA SER A 48 2.09 -2.46 6.57
C SER A 48 2.06 -3.73 7.41
N ILE A 49 1.37 -4.76 6.95
CA ILE A 49 1.38 -6.07 7.61
C ILE A 49 2.77 -6.68 7.57
N LEU A 50 3.40 -6.75 6.40
CA LEU A 50 4.72 -7.34 6.25
C LEU A 50 5.77 -6.58 7.06
N SER A 51 5.71 -5.24 7.07
CA SER A 51 6.59 -4.38 7.88
C SER A 51 6.47 -4.71 9.36
N ARG A 52 5.23 -4.78 9.87
CA ARG A 52 4.97 -5.13 11.26
C ARG A 52 5.46 -6.53 11.62
N GLN A 53 5.35 -7.50 10.71
CA GLN A 53 5.83 -8.87 10.93
C GLN A 53 7.37 -8.97 10.93
N LYS A 54 8.05 -8.24 10.04
CA LYS A 54 9.52 -8.33 9.90
C LYS A 54 10.27 -7.50 10.94
N VAL A 55 9.83 -6.25 11.17
CA VAL A 55 10.56 -5.27 12.00
C VAL A 55 9.80 -4.82 13.25
N GLY A 56 8.53 -5.25 13.43
CA GLY A 56 7.73 -4.89 14.60
C GLY A 56 7.22 -3.44 14.60
N LEU A 57 7.53 -2.66 13.57
CA LEU A 57 7.18 -1.24 13.46
C LEU A 57 6.18 -0.99 12.33
N LEU A 58 5.30 -0.03 12.56
CA LEU A 58 4.40 0.48 11.53
C LEU A 58 5.21 1.31 10.52
N PRO A 59 4.98 1.13 9.21
CA PRO A 59 5.54 2.02 8.19
C PRO A 59 4.97 3.45 8.32
N THR A 60 5.67 4.41 7.75
CA THR A 60 5.28 5.82 7.74
C THR A 60 4.84 6.24 6.34
N VAL A 61 3.73 6.96 6.23
CA VAL A 61 3.26 7.61 5.01
C VAL A 61 3.37 9.10 5.19
N VAL A 62 4.04 9.77 4.26
CA VAL A 62 4.15 11.23 4.22
C VAL A 62 3.25 11.74 3.11
N THR A 63 2.35 12.68 3.41
CA THR A 63 1.55 13.32 2.37
C THR A 63 1.21 14.76 2.76
N THR A 64 1.37 15.68 1.81
CA THR A 64 1.01 17.10 1.95
C THR A 64 -0.41 17.38 1.46
N HIS A 65 -1.09 16.37 0.89
CA HIS A 65 -2.39 16.47 0.26
C HIS A 65 -3.50 16.05 1.25
N ASN A 66 -4.27 17.01 1.74
CA ASN A 66 -5.31 16.78 2.76
C ASN A 66 -6.42 15.81 2.32
N ASP A 67 -6.74 15.77 1.02
CA ASP A 67 -7.66 14.83 0.41
C ASP A 67 -7.15 13.38 0.49
N ILE A 68 -5.86 13.16 0.25
CA ILE A 68 -5.21 11.85 0.45
C ILE A 68 -5.18 11.48 1.93
N THR A 69 -4.83 12.41 2.82
CA THR A 69 -4.86 12.17 4.27
C THR A 69 -6.24 11.71 4.73
N ARG A 70 -7.31 12.40 4.29
CA ARG A 70 -8.69 12.05 4.63
C ARG A 70 -9.10 10.70 4.05
N LEU A 71 -8.69 10.40 2.81
CA LEU A 71 -8.93 9.09 2.19
C LEU A 71 -8.31 7.98 3.05
N LEU A 72 -7.02 8.08 3.36
CA LEU A 72 -6.31 7.09 4.18
C LEU A 72 -6.97 6.92 5.55
N GLN A 73 -7.32 8.02 6.23
CA GLN A 73 -8.03 7.99 7.50
C GLN A 73 -9.41 7.32 7.40
N SER A 74 -10.18 7.65 6.36
CA SER A 74 -11.51 7.05 6.16
C SER A 74 -11.45 5.53 5.93
N MET A 75 -10.34 5.06 5.36
CA MET A 75 -10.06 3.64 5.14
C MET A 75 -9.47 2.94 6.38
N GLY A 76 -9.21 3.67 7.47
CA GLY A 76 -8.62 3.14 8.71
C GLY A 76 -7.10 2.90 8.64
N PHE A 77 -6.39 3.58 7.73
CA PHE A 77 -4.94 3.39 7.56
C PHE A 77 -4.13 3.97 8.71
N ASP A 78 -4.69 4.87 9.50
CA ASP A 78 -4.12 5.38 10.75
C ASP A 78 -3.86 4.28 11.79
N GLN A 79 -4.48 3.11 11.66
CA GLN A 79 -4.24 1.95 12.52
C GLN A 79 -3.01 1.13 12.12
N VAL A 80 -2.56 1.27 10.87
CA VAL A 80 -1.48 0.44 10.29
C VAL A 80 -0.34 1.25 9.69
N PHE A 81 -0.48 2.57 9.61
CA PHE A 81 0.54 3.52 9.19
C PHE A 81 0.67 4.68 10.17
N ASN A 82 1.89 5.20 10.31
CA ASN A 82 2.10 6.54 10.84
C ASN A 82 1.89 7.53 9.69
N ILE A 83 0.85 8.37 9.74
CA ILE A 83 0.57 9.36 8.69
C ILE A 83 1.13 10.72 9.13
N VAL A 84 2.01 11.31 8.33
CA VAL A 84 2.69 12.57 8.62
C VAL A 84 2.38 13.61 7.54
N GLY A 85 1.93 14.79 7.97
CA GLY A 85 1.53 15.89 7.07
C GLY A 85 2.66 16.83 6.64
N ASP A 86 3.74 16.87 7.41
CA ASP A 86 4.90 17.70 7.14
C ASP A 86 6.06 16.83 6.63
N PRO A 87 6.61 17.09 5.44
CA PRO A 87 7.79 16.39 4.98
C PRO A 87 8.95 16.68 5.95
N VAL A 88 9.49 15.62 6.56
CA VAL A 88 10.74 15.72 7.30
C VAL A 88 11.82 16.09 6.26
N PRO A 89 12.67 17.11 6.51
CA PRO A 89 13.73 17.47 5.58
C PRO A 89 14.63 16.25 5.36
N CYS A 90 14.58 15.70 4.14
CA CYS A 90 15.27 14.48 3.74
C CYS A 90 16.68 14.85 3.21
N PRO A 91 17.78 14.43 3.87
CA PRO A 91 19.14 14.77 3.42
C PRO A 91 19.60 13.99 2.18
N GLU A 92 19.00 12.83 1.89
CA GLU A 92 19.33 11.94 0.77
C GLU A 92 18.03 11.39 0.18
N CYS A 93 17.70 11.80 -1.05
CA CYS A 93 16.41 11.59 -1.69
C CYS A 93 16.08 10.11 -1.98
N LEU A 94 14.79 9.77 -1.99
CA LEU A 94 14.27 8.47 -2.40
C LEU A 94 14.35 8.32 -3.93
N ASP A 95 14.66 7.12 -4.42
CA ASP A 95 14.66 6.79 -5.85
C ASP A 95 13.31 6.19 -6.29
N ASP A 96 12.90 6.47 -7.53
CA ASP A 96 11.70 5.90 -8.15
C ASP A 96 11.78 4.36 -8.31
N LEU A 97 10.62 3.70 -8.22
CA LEU A 97 10.52 2.27 -8.44
C LEU A 97 10.58 1.94 -9.95
N PRO A 98 11.30 0.89 -10.38
CA PRO A 98 11.39 0.51 -11.79
C PRO A 98 10.08 -0.11 -12.31
N ASP A 99 9.75 0.16 -13.58
CA ASP A 99 8.62 -0.48 -14.29
C ASP A 99 8.85 -1.99 -14.45
N GLN A 100 7.79 -2.80 -14.27
CA GLN A 100 7.81 -4.24 -14.54
C GLN A 100 6.53 -4.77 -15.19
N ASP A 101 6.70 -5.60 -16.22
CA ASP A 101 5.66 -6.42 -16.85
C ASP A 101 5.37 -7.66 -15.99
N GLN A 102 4.14 -7.80 -15.51
CA GLN A 102 3.66 -8.98 -14.77
C GLN A 102 2.44 -9.59 -15.48
N SER A 103 2.26 -10.89 -15.32
CA SER A 103 1.12 -11.59 -15.90
C SER A 103 -0.18 -11.23 -15.17
N GLU A 104 -1.29 -11.24 -15.91
CA GLU A 104 -2.62 -10.88 -15.38
C GLU A 104 -3.04 -11.73 -14.17
N GLU A 105 -2.62 -13.00 -14.14
CA GLU A 105 -2.92 -13.94 -13.07
C GLU A 105 -2.16 -13.62 -11.77
N GLU A 106 -0.90 -13.19 -11.87
CA GLU A 106 -0.11 -12.74 -10.72
C GLU A 106 -0.70 -11.44 -10.15
N VAL A 107 -1.10 -10.51 -11.00
CA VAL A 107 -1.77 -9.27 -10.59
C VAL A 107 -3.07 -9.60 -9.85
N ARG A 108 -3.88 -10.53 -10.36
CA ARG A 108 -5.15 -10.94 -9.75
C ARG A 108 -4.98 -11.47 -8.34
N VAL A 109 -4.02 -12.38 -8.12
CA VAL A 109 -3.74 -12.97 -6.79
C VAL A 109 -3.32 -11.89 -5.80
N LYS A 110 -2.47 -10.95 -6.24
CA LYS A 110 -1.97 -9.84 -5.41
C LYS A 110 -3.08 -8.87 -5.02
N VAL A 111 -3.95 -8.52 -5.98
CA VAL A 111 -5.13 -7.67 -5.73
C VAL A 111 -6.06 -8.32 -4.71
N LEU A 112 -6.26 -9.64 -4.80
CA LEU A 112 -7.12 -10.38 -3.90
C LEU A 112 -6.62 -10.36 -2.45
N GLU A 113 -5.33 -10.61 -2.27
CA GLU A 113 -4.67 -10.62 -0.96
C GLU A 113 -4.76 -9.25 -0.29
N ALA A 114 -4.44 -8.20 -1.05
CA ALA A 114 -4.58 -6.80 -0.66
C ALA A 114 -5.99 -6.45 -0.16
N HIS A 115 -7.04 -6.85 -0.88
CA HIS A 115 -8.42 -6.54 -0.50
C HIS A 115 -8.88 -7.34 0.73
N LYS A 116 -8.47 -8.59 0.88
CA LYS A 116 -8.72 -9.37 2.11
C LYS A 116 -8.09 -8.75 3.34
N ILE A 117 -6.90 -8.17 3.18
CA ILE A 117 -6.21 -7.43 4.24
C ILE A 117 -7.03 -6.18 4.61
N LEU A 118 -7.49 -5.41 3.62
CA LEU A 118 -8.33 -4.23 3.85
C LEU A 118 -9.63 -4.57 4.60
N MET A 119 -10.28 -5.69 4.26
CA MET A 119 -11.46 -6.21 4.98
C MET A 119 -11.17 -6.55 6.45
N GLY A 120 -9.91 -6.81 6.81
CA GLY A 120 -9.49 -7.08 8.18
C GLY A 120 -9.31 -5.81 9.03
N LEU A 121 -9.25 -4.62 8.43
CA LEU A 121 -8.91 -3.38 9.13
C LEU A 121 -10.09 -2.75 9.89
N ASN A 122 -11.30 -2.80 9.31
CA ASN A 122 -12.52 -2.33 9.98
C ASN A 122 -13.77 -2.95 9.31
N ASP A 123 -14.90 -2.90 10.00
CA ASP A 123 -16.15 -3.51 9.52
C ASP A 123 -16.71 -2.83 8.26
N SER A 124 -16.46 -1.53 8.08
CA SER A 124 -16.88 -0.81 6.87
C SER A 124 -16.13 -1.31 5.62
N ASN A 125 -14.82 -1.55 5.72
CA ASN A 125 -14.02 -2.12 4.64
C ASN A 125 -14.40 -3.58 4.40
N ARG A 126 -14.71 -4.33 5.47
CA ARG A 126 -15.20 -5.70 5.35
C ARG A 126 -16.45 -5.75 4.48
N GLU A 127 -17.43 -4.88 4.74
CA GLU A 127 -18.68 -4.85 4.00
C GLU A 127 -18.48 -4.33 2.57
N ALA A 128 -17.68 -3.27 2.39
CA ALA A 128 -17.45 -2.64 1.09
C ALA A 128 -16.70 -3.54 0.08
N PHE A 129 -15.78 -4.38 0.56
CA PHE A 129 -14.94 -5.21 -0.32
C PHE A 129 -15.34 -6.69 -0.35
N HIS A 130 -16.31 -7.11 0.45
CA HIS A 130 -16.79 -8.50 0.49
C HIS A 130 -17.20 -9.01 -0.90
N ASP A 131 -18.01 -8.24 -1.63
CA ASP A 131 -18.51 -8.64 -2.95
C ASP A 131 -17.42 -8.64 -4.02
N LEU A 132 -16.46 -7.70 -3.92
CA LEU A 132 -15.32 -7.63 -4.84
C LEU A 132 -14.36 -8.82 -4.65
N VAL A 133 -14.08 -9.21 -3.40
CA VAL A 133 -13.24 -10.37 -3.11
C VAL A 133 -13.93 -11.66 -3.56
N ASN A 134 -15.22 -11.83 -3.26
CA ASN A 134 -15.97 -13.01 -3.72
C ASN A 134 -16.04 -13.12 -5.25
N ALA A 135 -16.16 -12.00 -5.97
CA ALA A 135 -16.15 -11.99 -7.43
C ALA A 135 -14.78 -12.37 -8.02
N LEU A 136 -13.69 -11.99 -7.35
CA LEU A 136 -12.34 -12.32 -7.77
C LEU A 136 -11.90 -13.75 -7.36
N GLU A 137 -12.52 -14.34 -6.32
CA GLU A 137 -12.34 -15.73 -5.86
C GLU A 137 -13.20 -16.77 -6.60
N GLY A 138 -14.17 -16.33 -7.40
CA GLY A 138 -15.03 -17.21 -8.20
C GLY A 138 -14.25 -18.01 -9.26
N PRO A 139 -14.73 -19.22 -9.61
CA PRO A 139 -14.02 -20.20 -10.44
C PRO A 139 -13.70 -19.73 -11.86
#